data_AF-A0ABD1X777-F1
#
_entry.id   AF-A0ABD1X777-F1
#
_cell.length_a   1.000
_cell.length_b   1.000
_cell.length_c   1.000
_cell.angle_alpha   90.00
_cell.angle_beta   90.00
_cell.angle_gamma   90.00
#
_symmetry.space_group_name_H-M   'P 1'
#
loop_
_entity.id
_entity.type
_entity.pdbx_description
1 polymer ?
#
loop_
_entity_poly.entity_id
_entity_poly.type
_entity_poly.pdbx_seq_one_letter_code
_entity_poly.pdbx_strand_id
1 'polypeptide(L)'
;MRLLIDEKDKLKEDLGIVEFDVANFLKRSDLSNQAQEVTAQALAEPSVQYDALIDKIAQLEETVECLRAEGYDLRSENQKLRSKIEKLAGENLKLKSEIEEVVKAGVKEFRNQFEFTSDYENLQAFFVNFGARQVLTEVNELYPNLDLSSMEVDYPAPEESEDGADSPPNNEDGLERFEAHLRPLIDPDLLDLLTRSSAHLLN
;
A
#
# COMPACT_ATOMS: atom_id res chain seq x y z
N MET A 1 39.68 102.83 56.31
CA MET A 1 38.31 102.25 56.31
C MET A 1 37.73 102.08 54.92
N ARG A 2 37.64 103.10 54.04
CA ARG A 2 37.07 102.95 52.68
C ARG A 2 37.68 101.82 51.84
N LEU A 3 39.01 101.77 51.74
CA LEU A 3 39.74 100.70 51.01
C LEU A 3 39.36 99.26 51.43
N LEU A 4 39.15 99.03 52.74
CA LEU A 4 38.79 97.71 53.26
C LEU A 4 37.32 97.36 52.97
N ILE A 5 36.46 98.36 52.79
CA ILE A 5 35.05 98.16 52.41
C ILE A 5 34.99 97.78 50.93
N ASP A 6 35.71 98.50 50.07
CA ASP A 6 35.76 98.23 48.63
C ASP A 6 36.36 96.84 48.33
N GLU A 7 37.40 96.43 49.06
CA GLU A 7 38.00 95.09 48.93
C GLU A 7 37.07 93.97 49.41
N LYS A 8 36.33 94.21 50.50
CA LYS A 8 35.30 93.28 50.99
C LYS A 8 34.16 93.12 49.99
N ASP A 9 33.70 94.20 49.37
CA ASP A 9 32.62 94.16 48.39
C ASP A 9 33.05 93.42 47.12
N LYS A 10 34.31 93.64 46.67
CA LYS A 10 34.89 92.89 45.55
C LYS A 10 35.02 91.39 45.84
N LEU A 11 35.52 91.01 47.02
CA LEU A 11 35.62 89.60 47.41
C LEU A 11 34.25 88.92 47.50
N LYS A 12 33.21 89.67 47.87
CA LYS A 12 31.84 89.16 47.91
C LYS A 12 31.28 88.92 46.50
N GLU A 13 31.60 89.80 45.56
CA GLU A 13 31.25 89.63 44.14
C GLU A 13 31.99 88.41 43.54
N ASP A 14 33.31 88.32 43.76
CA ASP A 14 34.13 87.20 43.30
C ASP A 14 33.64 85.85 43.88
N LEU A 15 33.28 85.82 45.17
CA LEU A 15 32.69 84.63 45.80
C LEU A 15 31.38 84.23 45.15
N GLY A 16 30.51 85.19 44.82
CA GLY A 16 29.24 84.92 44.13
C GLY A 16 29.44 84.32 42.74
N ILE A 17 30.47 84.76 42.01
CA ILE A 17 30.84 84.18 40.70
C ILE A 17 31.31 82.73 40.88
N VAL A 18 32.18 82.47 41.86
CA VAL A 18 32.71 81.12 42.12
C VAL A 18 31.59 80.16 42.56
N GLU A 19 30.67 80.59 43.43
CA GLU A 19 29.52 79.78 43.84
C GLU A 19 28.63 79.42 42.65
N PHE A 20 28.40 80.37 41.76
CA PHE A 20 27.65 80.14 40.51
C PHE A 20 28.36 79.13 39.59
N ASP A 21 29.68 79.25 39.42
CA ASP A 21 30.47 78.35 38.59
C ASP A 21 30.50 76.93 39.16
N VAL A 22 30.65 76.78 40.48
CA VAL A 22 30.59 75.48 41.17
C VAL A 22 29.22 74.84 41.00
N ALA A 23 28.13 75.60 41.17
CA ALA A 23 26.78 75.09 40.97
C ALA A 23 26.54 74.63 39.52
N ASN A 24 27.06 75.39 38.54
CA ASN A 24 27.00 75.00 37.13
C ASN A 24 27.84 73.75 36.82
N PHE A 25 29.02 73.63 37.43
CA PHE A 25 29.88 72.46 37.25
C PHE A 25 29.20 71.19 37.78
N LEU A 26 28.64 71.23 38.99
CA LEU A 26 27.89 70.11 39.56
C LEU A 26 26.71 69.71 38.68
N LYS A 27 25.92 70.69 38.21
CA LYS A 27 24.80 70.44 37.30
C LYS A 27 25.23 69.78 35.99
N ARG A 28 26.37 70.21 35.42
CA ARG A 28 26.94 69.57 34.21
C ARG A 28 27.43 68.15 34.47
N SER A 29 28.02 67.91 35.64
CA SER A 29 28.45 66.57 36.07
C SER A 29 27.26 65.62 36.19
N ASP A 30 26.16 66.06 36.83
CA ASP A 30 24.95 65.23 36.96
C ASP A 30 24.32 64.91 35.61
N LEU A 31 24.26 65.89 34.70
CA LEU A 31 23.79 65.69 33.34
C LEU A 31 24.69 64.71 32.56
N SER A 32 26.01 64.75 32.79
CA SER A 32 26.96 63.80 32.18
C SER A 32 26.72 62.38 32.66
N ASN A 33 26.48 62.19 33.97
CA ASN A 33 26.20 60.87 34.54
C ASN A 33 24.86 60.32 34.02
N GLN A 34 23.82 61.15 33.95
CA GLN A 34 22.53 60.78 33.36
C GLN A 34 22.66 60.40 31.89
N ALA A 35 23.44 61.14 31.10
CA ALA A 35 23.67 60.81 29.70
C ALA A 35 24.38 59.45 29.53
N GLN A 36 25.34 59.13 30.40
CA GLN A 36 26.00 57.82 30.39
C GLN A 36 25.05 56.68 30.75
N GLU A 37 24.20 56.87 31.76
CA GLU A 37 23.23 55.86 32.19
C GLU A 37 22.17 55.58 31.11
N VAL A 38 21.61 56.64 30.51
CA VAL A 38 20.65 56.50 29.40
C VAL A 38 21.31 55.81 28.19
N THR A 39 22.57 56.13 27.89
CA THR A 39 23.30 55.48 26.79
C THR A 39 23.53 53.99 27.09
N ALA A 40 23.90 53.64 28.33
CA ALA A 40 24.10 52.26 28.73
C ALA A 40 22.79 51.45 28.66
N GLN A 41 21.68 52.02 29.14
CA GLN A 41 20.35 51.38 29.07
C GLN A 41 19.87 51.22 27.63
N ALA A 42 20.02 52.26 26.80
CA ALA A 42 19.60 52.24 25.39
C ALA A 42 20.38 51.22 24.55
N LEU A 43 21.60 50.84 24.96
CA LEU A 43 22.42 49.86 24.24
C LEU A 43 22.29 48.43 24.81
N ALA A 44 21.96 48.27 26.08
CA ALA A 44 21.88 46.96 26.73
C ALA A 44 20.75 46.10 26.14
N GLU A 45 19.53 46.64 26.02
CA GLU A 45 18.39 45.86 25.53
C GLU A 45 18.52 45.45 24.06
N PRO A 46 18.89 46.34 23.11
CA PRO A 46 19.09 45.93 21.72
C PRO A 46 20.22 44.92 21.54
N SER A 47 21.28 45.00 22.36
CA SER A 47 22.39 44.04 22.32
C SER A 47 21.91 42.62 22.66
N VAL A 48 21.13 42.47 23.74
CA VAL A 48 20.59 41.16 24.15
C VAL A 48 19.62 40.62 23.10
N GLN A 49 18.80 41.48 22.50
CA GLN A 49 17.89 41.06 21.42
C GLN A 49 18.65 40.63 20.16
N TYR A 50 19.74 41.31 19.83
CA TYR A 50 20.59 40.95 18.70
C TYR A 50 21.25 39.58 18.89
N ASP A 51 21.80 39.31 20.07
CA ASP A 51 22.41 38.01 20.39
C ASP A 51 21.37 36.89 20.33
N ALA A 52 20.16 37.11 20.88
CA ALA A 52 19.07 36.13 20.80
C ALA A 52 18.62 35.86 19.35
N LEU A 53 18.68 36.85 18.47
CA LEU A 53 18.39 36.67 17.04
C LEU A 53 19.48 35.86 16.34
N ILE A 54 20.75 36.07 16.67
CA ILE A 54 21.87 35.27 16.15
C ILE A 54 21.68 33.80 16.53
N ASP A 55 21.40 33.52 17.80
CA ASP A 55 21.18 32.16 18.28
C ASP A 55 20.01 31.49 17.56
N LYS A 56 18.92 32.24 17.33
CA LYS A 56 17.75 31.74 16.61
C LYS A 56 18.05 31.48 15.13
N ILE A 57 18.86 32.32 14.49
CA ILE A 57 19.30 32.08 13.11
C ILE A 57 20.13 30.80 13.03
N ALA A 58 21.09 30.60 13.93
CA ALA A 58 21.91 29.40 13.96
C ALA A 58 21.07 28.12 14.14
N GLN A 59 20.10 28.13 15.06
CA GLN A 59 19.17 26.99 15.26
C GLN A 59 18.32 26.70 14.01
N LEU A 60 17.85 27.75 13.32
CA LEU A 60 17.08 27.59 12.10
C LEU A 60 17.94 27.05 10.95
N GLU A 61 19.19 27.49 10.84
CA GLU A 61 20.14 26.97 9.84
C GLU A 61 20.39 25.48 10.04
N GLU A 62 20.66 25.04 11.28
CA GLU A 62 20.82 23.62 11.63
C GLU A 62 19.55 22.81 11.29
N THR A 63 18.38 23.33 11.66
CA THR A 63 17.09 22.67 11.36
C THR A 63 16.88 22.53 9.85
N VAL A 64 17.22 23.55 9.07
CA VAL A 64 17.11 23.52 7.60
C VAL A 64 18.07 22.48 7.00
N GLU A 65 19.28 22.35 7.53
CA GLU A 65 20.23 21.34 7.08
C GLU A 65 19.73 19.92 7.39
N CYS A 66 19.23 19.67 8.60
CA CYS A 66 18.63 18.38 8.96
C CYS A 66 17.46 18.01 8.04
N LEU A 67 16.52 18.94 7.82
CA LEU A 67 15.36 18.71 6.95
C LEU A 67 15.75 18.48 5.50
N ARG A 68 16.82 19.13 5.02
CA ARG A 68 17.35 18.87 3.68
C ARG A 68 17.90 17.46 3.57
N ALA A 69 18.69 17.02 4.55
CA ALA A 69 19.25 15.67 4.57
C ALA A 69 18.14 14.60 4.59
N GLU A 70 17.15 14.75 5.47
CA GLU A 70 15.98 13.86 5.51
C GLU A 70 15.22 13.85 4.18
N GLY A 71 15.04 15.03 3.56
CA GLY A 71 14.43 15.15 2.24
C GLY A 71 15.19 14.42 1.13
N TYR A 72 16.53 14.36 1.19
CA TYR A 72 17.35 13.57 0.26
C TYR A 72 17.16 12.07 0.49
N ASP A 73 17.18 11.63 1.73
CA ASP A 73 17.03 10.21 2.08
C ASP A 73 15.66 9.68 1.66
N LEU A 74 14.59 10.42 1.95
CA LEU A 74 13.22 10.06 1.55
C LEU A 74 13.07 9.98 0.02
N ARG A 75 13.70 10.88 -0.73
CA ARG A 75 13.70 10.82 -2.21
C ARG A 75 14.41 9.57 -2.72
N SER A 76 15.56 9.25 -2.13
CA SER A 76 16.34 8.04 -2.46
C SER A 76 15.54 6.77 -2.17
N GLU A 77 14.89 6.69 -1.02
CA GLU A 77 14.04 5.56 -0.66
C GLU A 77 12.83 5.44 -1.61
N ASN A 78 12.17 6.55 -1.94
CA ASN A 78 11.05 6.56 -2.87
C ASN A 78 11.47 6.03 -4.26
N GLN A 79 12.65 6.40 -4.73
CA GLN A 79 13.20 5.90 -5.99
C GLN A 79 13.44 4.38 -5.93
N LYS A 80 14.05 3.87 -4.85
CA LYS A 80 14.25 2.42 -4.66
C LYS A 80 12.93 1.66 -4.65
N LEU A 81 11.91 2.18 -3.96
CA LEU A 81 10.59 1.56 -3.91
C LEU A 81 9.91 1.54 -5.29
N ARG A 82 10.02 2.62 -6.06
CA ARG A 82 9.50 2.68 -7.45
C ARG A 82 10.14 1.62 -8.33
N SER A 83 11.47 1.49 -8.29
CA SER A 83 12.17 0.45 -9.06
C SER A 83 11.76 -0.96 -8.62
N LYS A 84 11.53 -1.18 -7.33
CA LYS A 84 11.03 -2.48 -6.83
C LYS A 84 9.62 -2.78 -7.34
N ILE A 85 8.73 -1.80 -7.35
CA ILE A 85 7.36 -1.94 -7.90
C ILE A 85 7.42 -2.30 -9.39
N GLU A 86 8.24 -1.61 -10.17
CA GLU A 86 8.38 -1.87 -11.60
C GLU A 86 8.89 -3.28 -11.88
N LYS A 87 9.90 -3.74 -11.12
CA LYS A 87 10.41 -5.10 -11.22
C LYS A 87 9.33 -6.14 -10.91
N LEU A 88 8.61 -5.96 -9.80
CA LEU A 88 7.53 -6.87 -9.39
C LEU A 88 6.37 -6.88 -10.40
N ALA A 89 6.05 -5.73 -11.01
CA ALA A 89 5.05 -5.67 -12.07
C ALA A 89 5.48 -6.47 -13.31
N GLY A 90 6.76 -6.39 -13.69
CA GLY A 90 7.34 -7.20 -14.76
C GLY A 90 7.30 -8.70 -14.45
N GLU A 91 7.69 -9.09 -13.23
CA GLU A 91 7.60 -10.49 -12.76
C GLU A 91 6.16 -11.01 -12.78
N ASN A 92 5.19 -10.19 -12.36
CA ASN A 92 3.76 -10.55 -12.38
C ASN A 92 3.25 -10.79 -13.81
N LEU A 93 3.62 -9.91 -14.76
CA LEU A 93 3.26 -10.10 -16.18
C LEU A 93 3.86 -11.37 -16.75
N LYS A 94 5.13 -11.66 -16.41
CA LYS A 94 5.80 -12.89 -16.84
C LYS A 94 5.08 -14.13 -16.32
N LEU A 95 4.77 -14.17 -15.02
CA LEU A 95 4.05 -15.28 -14.41
C LEU A 95 2.65 -15.47 -15.00
N LYS A 96 1.93 -14.39 -15.29
CA LYS A 96 0.63 -14.48 -15.98
C LYS A 96 0.75 -15.13 -17.36
N SER A 97 1.78 -14.77 -18.12
CA SER A 97 2.04 -15.37 -19.42
C SER A 97 2.40 -16.85 -19.30
N GLU A 98 3.25 -17.22 -18.34
CA GLU A 98 3.63 -18.61 -18.09
C GLU A 98 2.42 -19.45 -17.69
N ILE A 99 1.54 -18.96 -16.81
CA ILE A 99 0.29 -19.63 -16.44
C ILE A 99 -0.61 -19.81 -17.67
N GLU A 100 -0.77 -18.78 -18.51
CA GLU A 100 -1.58 -18.87 -19.71
C GLU A 100 -1.05 -19.94 -20.69
N GLU A 101 0.26 -20.03 -20.87
CA GLU A 101 0.90 -21.05 -21.68
C GLU A 101 0.71 -22.46 -21.12
N VAL A 102 0.94 -22.64 -19.82
CA VAL A 102 0.76 -23.94 -19.14
C VAL A 102 -0.69 -24.40 -19.22
N VAL A 103 -1.66 -23.51 -18.95
CA VAL A 103 -3.09 -23.84 -19.03
C VAL A 103 -3.47 -24.21 -20.47
N LYS A 104 -3.03 -23.45 -21.47
CA LYS A 104 -3.31 -23.78 -22.88
C LYS A 104 -2.72 -25.12 -23.28
N ALA A 105 -1.49 -25.40 -22.88
CA ALA A 105 -0.82 -26.66 -23.16
C ALA A 105 -1.53 -27.83 -22.46
N GLY A 106 -1.87 -27.69 -21.18
CA GLY A 106 -2.59 -28.70 -20.40
C GLY A 106 -3.98 -29.00 -20.96
N VAL A 107 -4.76 -27.97 -21.33
CA VAL A 107 -6.07 -28.16 -21.96
C VAL A 107 -5.95 -28.86 -23.31
N LYS A 108 -4.93 -28.51 -24.11
CA LYS A 108 -4.69 -29.16 -25.40
C LYS A 108 -4.32 -30.63 -25.21
N GLU A 109 -3.45 -30.94 -24.26
CA GLU A 109 -3.04 -32.31 -23.96
C GLU A 109 -4.22 -33.13 -23.44
N PHE A 110 -4.98 -32.59 -22.49
CA PHE A 110 -6.20 -33.23 -21.99
C PHE A 110 -7.20 -33.51 -23.12
N ARG A 111 -7.46 -32.53 -24.00
CA ARG A 111 -8.33 -32.73 -25.16
C ARG A 111 -7.84 -33.85 -26.06
N ASN A 112 -6.55 -33.87 -26.40
CA ASN A 112 -6.00 -34.92 -27.23
C ASN A 112 -6.16 -36.29 -26.57
N GLN A 113 -5.88 -36.42 -25.28
CA GLN A 113 -6.08 -37.68 -24.57
C GLN A 113 -7.55 -38.10 -24.60
N PHE A 114 -8.48 -37.18 -24.35
CA PHE A 114 -9.91 -37.49 -24.29
C PHE A 114 -10.53 -37.81 -25.67
N GLU A 115 -10.17 -37.08 -26.73
CA GLU A 115 -10.68 -37.30 -28.09
C GLU A 115 -10.19 -38.61 -28.72
N PHE A 116 -9.07 -39.17 -28.25
CA PHE A 116 -8.50 -40.41 -28.78
C PHE A 116 -8.65 -41.63 -27.84
N THR A 117 -9.33 -41.47 -26.71
CA THR A 117 -9.70 -42.60 -25.84
C THR A 117 -11.04 -43.19 -26.26
N SER A 118 -11.14 -44.53 -26.24
CA SER A 118 -12.40 -45.28 -26.34
C SER A 118 -13.47 -44.81 -25.35
N ASP A 119 -13.04 -44.12 -24.29
CA ASP A 119 -13.88 -43.55 -23.26
C ASP A 119 -14.83 -42.47 -23.81
N TYR A 120 -14.44 -41.70 -24.83
CA TYR A 120 -15.33 -40.72 -25.45
C TYR A 120 -16.42 -41.38 -26.29
N GLU A 121 -16.07 -42.42 -27.07
CA GLU A 121 -17.06 -43.20 -27.82
C GLU A 121 -18.03 -43.92 -26.88
N ASN A 122 -17.52 -44.47 -25.76
CA ASN A 122 -18.34 -45.08 -24.71
C ASN A 122 -19.26 -44.06 -24.02
N LEU A 123 -18.78 -42.85 -23.73
CA LEU A 123 -19.58 -41.79 -23.13
C LEU A 123 -20.67 -41.29 -24.09
N GLN A 124 -20.32 -41.12 -25.36
CA GLN A 124 -21.25 -40.71 -26.41
C GLN A 124 -22.33 -41.77 -26.63
N ALA A 125 -21.97 -43.05 -26.70
CA ALA A 125 -22.90 -44.16 -26.78
C ALA A 125 -23.82 -44.23 -25.55
N PHE A 126 -23.28 -44.01 -24.35
CA PHE A 126 -24.04 -43.95 -23.10
C PHE A 126 -25.14 -42.88 -23.14
N PHE A 127 -24.83 -41.64 -23.53
CA PHE A 127 -25.82 -40.56 -23.57
C PHE A 127 -26.90 -40.77 -24.64
N VAL A 128 -26.52 -41.33 -25.80
CA VAL A 128 -27.48 -41.69 -26.85
C VAL A 128 -28.45 -42.77 -26.35
N ASN A 129 -27.93 -43.83 -25.70
CA ASN A 129 -28.76 -44.90 -25.14
C ASN A 129 -29.63 -44.40 -23.97
N PHE A 130 -29.10 -43.53 -23.13
CA PHE A 130 -29.84 -42.93 -22.02
C PHE A 130 -31.02 -42.08 -22.51
N GLY A 131 -30.78 -41.18 -23.47
CA GLY A 131 -31.83 -40.34 -24.06
C GLY A 131 -32.89 -41.16 -24.79
N ALA A 132 -32.48 -42.19 -25.55
CA ALA A 132 -33.41 -43.10 -26.22
C ALA A 132 -34.30 -43.85 -25.22
N ARG A 133 -33.74 -44.29 -24.08
CA ARG A 133 -34.50 -44.99 -23.02
C ARG A 133 -35.49 -44.11 -22.29
N GLN A 134 -35.13 -42.86 -22.00
CA GLN A 134 -36.07 -41.92 -21.39
C GLN A 134 -37.29 -41.73 -22.30
N VAL A 135 -37.06 -41.56 -23.60
CA VAL A 135 -38.12 -41.45 -24.60
C VAL A 135 -38.95 -42.74 -24.69
N LEU A 136 -38.31 -43.91 -24.72
CA LEU A 136 -39.03 -45.20 -24.74
C LEU A 136 -39.91 -45.39 -23.49
N THR A 137 -39.43 -44.96 -22.33
CA THR A 137 -40.16 -45.02 -21.06
C THR A 137 -41.41 -44.14 -21.11
N GLU A 138 -41.26 -42.88 -21.53
CA GLU A 138 -42.38 -41.94 -21.67
C GLU A 138 -43.42 -42.42 -22.69
N VAL A 139 -42.98 -43.02 -23.80
CA VAL A 139 -43.90 -43.56 -24.83
C VAL A 139 -44.67 -44.78 -24.31
N ASN A 140 -44.02 -45.67 -23.56
CA ASN A 140 -44.66 -46.83 -22.96
C ASN A 140 -45.72 -46.44 -21.91
N GLU A 141 -45.45 -45.41 -21.11
CA GLU A 141 -46.42 -44.87 -20.13
C GLU A 141 -47.65 -44.26 -20.80
N LEU A 142 -47.46 -43.55 -21.92
CA LEU A 142 -48.55 -42.91 -22.66
C LEU A 142 -49.34 -43.88 -23.52
N TYR A 143 -48.71 -44.94 -24.03
CA TYR A 143 -49.31 -45.90 -24.95
C TYR A 143 -48.94 -47.35 -24.56
N PRO A 144 -49.53 -47.90 -23.48
CA PRO A 144 -49.12 -49.18 -22.90
C PRO A 144 -49.42 -50.42 -23.76
N ASN A 145 -50.19 -50.25 -24.85
CA ASN A 145 -50.52 -51.33 -25.79
C ASN A 145 -49.63 -51.30 -27.05
N LEU A 146 -48.73 -50.32 -27.15
CA LEU A 146 -47.80 -50.21 -28.26
C LEU A 146 -46.62 -51.16 -28.00
N ASP A 147 -46.40 -52.10 -28.92
CA ASP A 147 -45.27 -53.01 -28.83
C ASP A 147 -43.97 -52.26 -29.17
N LEU A 148 -43.18 -51.98 -28.13
CA LEU A 148 -41.88 -51.33 -28.24
C LEU A 148 -40.72 -52.35 -28.14
N SER A 149 -41.01 -53.65 -28.05
CA SER A 149 -39.99 -54.68 -27.80
C SER A 149 -38.91 -54.74 -28.88
N SER A 150 -39.23 -54.35 -30.13
CA SER A 150 -38.21 -54.27 -31.19
C SER A 150 -37.27 -53.07 -31.04
N MET A 151 -37.70 -51.97 -30.40
CA MET A 151 -36.87 -50.79 -30.18
C MET A 151 -36.04 -50.89 -28.89
N GLU A 152 -36.51 -51.64 -27.88
CA GLU A 152 -35.74 -51.91 -26.66
C GLU A 152 -34.49 -52.78 -26.93
N VAL A 153 -34.52 -53.61 -27.97
CA VAL A 153 -33.37 -54.44 -28.41
C VAL A 153 -32.23 -53.57 -28.95
N ASP A 154 -32.56 -52.47 -29.64
CA ASP A 154 -31.57 -51.56 -30.21
C ASP A 154 -30.96 -50.62 -29.16
N TYR A 155 -31.60 -50.49 -27.99
CA TYR A 155 -31.17 -49.64 -26.87
C TYR A 155 -31.18 -50.44 -25.54
N PRO A 156 -30.33 -51.47 -25.41
CA PRO A 156 -30.32 -52.37 -24.27
C PRO A 156 -30.06 -51.62 -22.96
N ALA A 157 -30.52 -52.20 -21.85
CA ALA A 157 -30.14 -51.68 -20.54
C ALA A 157 -28.63 -51.73 -20.40
N PRO A 158 -28.01 -50.75 -19.71
CA PRO A 158 -26.70 -51.02 -19.14
C PRO A 158 -26.88 -52.26 -18.28
N GLU A 159 -26.30 -53.38 -18.70
CA GLU A 159 -26.38 -54.63 -17.97
C GLU A 159 -25.73 -54.39 -16.61
N GLU A 160 -26.45 -54.63 -15.51
CA GLU A 160 -25.82 -54.82 -14.22
C GLU A 160 -24.99 -56.10 -14.36
N SER A 161 -23.68 -55.94 -14.54
CA SER A 161 -22.74 -57.04 -14.64
C SER A 161 -22.78 -57.87 -13.34
N GLU A 162 -23.30 -59.09 -13.41
CA GLU A 162 -23.22 -60.09 -12.32
C GLU A 162 -21.81 -60.69 -12.17
N ASP A 163 -20.85 -60.28 -13.00
CA ASP A 163 -19.44 -60.63 -12.84
C ASP A 163 -18.73 -59.54 -12.03
N GLY A 164 -18.08 -59.93 -10.93
CA GLY A 164 -17.44 -59.04 -9.94
C GLY A 164 -16.20 -58.28 -10.42
N ALA A 165 -16.22 -57.76 -11.64
CA ALA A 165 -15.25 -56.81 -12.17
C ALA A 165 -15.99 -55.75 -13.00
N ASP A 166 -15.90 -54.50 -12.56
CA ASP A 166 -16.51 -53.31 -13.13
C ASP A 166 -18.06 -53.32 -13.15
N SER A 167 -18.63 -53.02 -11.98
CA SER A 167 -19.83 -52.18 -11.95
C SER A 167 -19.61 -50.95 -12.84
N PRO A 168 -20.62 -50.46 -13.59
CA PRO A 168 -20.54 -49.09 -14.08
C PRO A 168 -20.27 -48.22 -12.85
N PRO A 169 -19.24 -47.36 -12.91
CA PRO A 169 -18.77 -46.70 -11.70
C PRO A 169 -19.98 -46.01 -11.09
N ASN A 170 -20.24 -46.30 -9.81
CA ASN A 170 -21.16 -45.53 -8.98
C ASN A 170 -20.99 -44.06 -9.37
N ASN A 171 -22.05 -43.27 -9.43
CA ASN A 171 -21.95 -41.86 -9.86
C ASN A 171 -20.87 -41.07 -9.07
N GLU A 172 -20.47 -41.57 -7.90
CA GLU A 172 -19.30 -41.16 -7.11
C GLU A 172 -17.96 -41.72 -7.63
N ASP A 173 -17.84 -43.00 -7.99
CA ASP A 173 -16.63 -43.63 -8.54
C ASP A 173 -16.23 -43.05 -9.91
N GLY A 174 -17.19 -42.65 -10.73
CA GLY A 174 -16.92 -42.08 -12.06
C GLY A 174 -16.40 -40.66 -11.94
N LEU A 175 -16.98 -39.91 -11.00
CA LEU A 175 -16.53 -38.57 -10.62
C LEU A 175 -15.20 -38.63 -9.87
N GLU A 176 -14.99 -39.60 -8.97
CA GLU A 176 -13.72 -39.83 -8.26
C GLU A 176 -12.63 -40.32 -9.19
N ARG A 177 -12.92 -41.19 -10.17
CA ARG A 177 -11.94 -41.60 -11.19
C ARG A 177 -11.61 -40.43 -12.11
N PHE A 178 -12.59 -39.63 -12.51
CA PHE A 178 -12.38 -38.41 -13.27
C PHE A 178 -11.58 -37.36 -12.47
N GLU A 179 -11.92 -37.12 -11.20
CA GLU A 179 -11.16 -36.26 -10.28
C GLU A 179 -9.77 -36.82 -9.99
N ALA A 180 -9.60 -38.13 -9.85
CA ALA A 180 -8.31 -38.78 -9.61
C ALA A 180 -7.42 -38.76 -10.86
N HIS A 181 -8.00 -38.77 -12.06
CA HIS A 181 -7.27 -38.61 -13.31
C HIS A 181 -6.90 -37.14 -13.56
N LEU A 182 -7.76 -36.20 -13.14
CA LEU A 182 -7.49 -34.76 -13.22
C LEU A 182 -6.57 -34.24 -12.12
N ARG A 183 -6.57 -34.82 -10.92
CA ARG A 183 -5.75 -34.43 -9.77
C ARG A 183 -4.24 -34.33 -10.04
N PRO A 184 -3.61 -35.27 -10.77
CA PRO A 184 -2.19 -35.15 -11.13
C PRO A 184 -1.95 -34.23 -12.33
N LEU A 185 -2.98 -33.92 -13.13
CA LEU A 185 -2.90 -33.02 -14.29
C LEU A 185 -3.10 -31.54 -13.91
N ILE A 186 -3.76 -31.29 -12.76
CA ILE A 186 -3.94 -29.97 -12.20
C ILE A 186 -2.88 -29.77 -11.11
N ASP A 187 -1.99 -28.80 -11.31
CA ASP A 187 -1.02 -28.41 -10.29
C ASP A 187 -1.78 -28.10 -8.98
N PRO A 188 -1.49 -28.79 -7.85
CA PRO A 188 -2.20 -28.57 -6.59
C PRO A 188 -2.16 -27.11 -6.14
N ASP A 189 -1.12 -26.36 -6.52
CA ASP A 189 -1.02 -24.92 -6.24
C ASP A 189 -2.02 -24.08 -7.06
N LEU A 190 -2.38 -24.51 -8.28
CA LEU A 190 -3.42 -23.86 -9.11
C LEU A 190 -4.83 -24.14 -8.59
N LEU A 191 -5.07 -25.33 -8.04
CA LEU A 191 -6.35 -25.68 -7.42
C LEU A 191 -6.60 -24.81 -6.19
N ASP A 192 -5.59 -24.61 -5.34
CA ASP A 192 -5.70 -23.75 -4.15
C ASP A 192 -5.92 -22.28 -4.54
N LEU A 193 -5.31 -21.82 -5.64
CA LEU A 193 -5.49 -20.46 -6.17
C LEU A 193 -6.91 -20.20 -6.71
N LEU A 194 -7.48 -21.18 -7.42
CA LEU A 194 -8.86 -21.11 -7.92
C LEU A 194 -9.88 -21.13 -6.77
N THR A 195 -9.62 -21.93 -5.74
CA THR A 195 -10.47 -22.05 -4.56
C THR A 195 -10.45 -20.77 -3.70
N ARG A 196 -9.30 -20.09 -3.60
CA ARG A 196 -9.20 -18.78 -2.93
C ARG A 196 -9.82 -17.65 -3.75
N SER A 197 -9.74 -17.71 -5.07
CA SER A 197 -10.35 -16.71 -5.97
C SER A 197 -11.88 -16.74 -5.92
N SER A 198 -12.49 -17.94 -5.88
CA SER A 198 -13.95 -18.10 -5.78
C SER A 198 -14.51 -17.64 -4.43
N ALA A 199 -13.76 -17.81 -3.34
CA ALA A 199 -14.13 -17.33 -2.01
C ALA A 199 -14.19 -15.78 -1.89
N HIS A 200 -13.45 -15.06 -2.74
CA HIS A 200 -13.47 -13.59 -2.79
C HIS A 200 -14.55 -13.00 -3.70
N LEU A 201 -15.19 -13.81 -4.55
CA LEU A 201 -16.29 -13.38 -5.43
C LEU A 201 -17.69 -13.59 -4.81
N LEU A 202 -17.76 -14.18 -3.61
CA LEU A 202 -18.99 -14.45 -2.87
C LEU A 202 -19.15 -13.60 -1.59
N ASN A 203 -18.34 -12.56 -1.40
CA ASN A 203 -18.49 -11.55 -0.35
C ASN A 203 -18.63 -10.14 -0.92
#